data_AF-A0A151J773-F1
#
_entry.id   AF-A0A151J773-F1
#
_cell.length_a   1.000
_cell.length_b   1.000
_cell.length_c   1.000
_cell.angle_alpha   90.00
_cell.angle_beta   90.00
_cell.angle_gamma   90.00
#
_symmetry.space_group_name_H-M   'P 1'
#
loop_
_entity.id
_entity.type
_entity.pdbx_description
1 polymer ?
#
loop_
_entity_poly.entity_id
_entity_poly.type
_entity_poly.pdbx_seq_one_letter_code
_entity_poly.pdbx_strand_id
1 'polypeptide(L)'
;MAKKGYTISGKKCCTKFQTLKRTYKQIKDHNNKSGNSRKTWEYFDAMDAFCGTKPWVEPTAVAGSNINNAFDDDDNDGFSEIPKKKIKSSAATYKQKILEYRQLRSEKKDAQHAEKMELLKDIKNLLQHTIEKDE
;
A
#
# COMPACT_ATOMS: atom_id res chain seq x y z
N MET A 1 -29.37 2.90 0.78
CA MET A 1 -29.06 3.47 2.10
C MET A 1 -30.17 4.38 2.58
N ALA A 2 -30.45 5.50 1.89
CA ALA A 2 -31.51 6.44 2.27
C ALA A 2 -32.92 5.83 2.35
N LYS A 3 -33.32 4.98 1.38
CA LYS A 3 -34.62 4.26 1.40
C LYS A 3 -34.80 3.31 2.60
N LYS A 4 -33.72 2.93 3.28
CA LYS A 4 -33.74 2.08 4.48
C LYS A 4 -33.50 2.90 5.76
N GLY A 5 -33.62 4.23 5.70
CA GLY A 5 -33.42 5.13 6.85
C GLY A 5 -31.96 5.44 7.19
N TYR A 6 -30.97 4.95 6.43
CA TYR A 6 -29.56 5.21 6.73
C TYR A 6 -29.02 6.46 6.02
N THR A 7 -28.66 7.48 6.80
CA THR A 7 -28.00 8.72 6.32
C THR A 7 -26.50 8.54 6.16
N ILE A 8 -26.09 7.62 5.29
CA ILE A 8 -24.67 7.36 5.00
C ILE A 8 -24.33 7.89 3.61
N SER A 9 -23.31 8.76 3.53
CA SER A 9 -22.80 9.28 2.27
C SER A 9 -22.17 8.16 1.42
N GLY A 10 -22.40 8.20 0.10
CA GLY A 10 -21.82 7.24 -0.85
C GLY A 10 -20.30 7.14 -0.76
N LYS A 11 -19.60 8.23 -0.41
CA LYS A 11 -18.15 8.23 -0.18
C LYS A 11 -17.77 7.26 0.95
N LYS A 12 -18.50 7.28 2.07
CA LYS A 12 -18.27 6.37 3.21
C LYS A 12 -18.51 4.92 2.83
N CYS A 13 -19.56 4.65 2.05
CA CYS A 13 -19.83 3.30 1.52
C CYS A 13 -18.69 2.81 0.63
N CYS A 14 -18.20 3.65 -0.29
CA CYS A 14 -17.08 3.31 -1.16
C CYS A 14 -15.81 3.03 -0.34
N THR A 15 -15.45 3.90 0.60
CA THR A 15 -14.28 3.68 1.47
C THR A 15 -14.40 2.36 2.25
N LYS A 16 -15.56 2.08 2.86
CA LYS A 16 -15.78 0.82 3.59
C LYS A 16 -15.62 -0.38 2.65
N PHE A 17 -16.20 -0.32 1.46
CA PHE A 17 -16.09 -1.39 0.48
C PHE A 17 -14.65 -1.62 0.00
N GLN A 18 -13.87 -0.55 -0.22
CA GLN A 18 -12.45 -0.69 -0.57
C GLN A 18 -11.63 -1.32 0.56
N THR A 19 -11.93 -0.98 1.82
CA THR A 19 -11.31 -1.65 2.98
C THR A 19 -11.65 -3.13 3.01
N LEU A 20 -12.93 -3.50 2.80
CA LEU A 20 -13.34 -4.90 2.72
C LEU A 20 -12.59 -5.64 1.60
N LYS A 21 -12.47 -5.04 0.41
CA LYS A 21 -11.71 -5.64 -0.71
C LYS A 21 -10.25 -5.91 -0.34
N ARG A 22 -9.60 -4.98 0.37
CA ARG A 22 -8.21 -5.15 0.81
C ARG A 22 -8.08 -6.32 1.78
N THR A 23 -8.93 -6.39 2.81
CA THR A 23 -8.91 -7.48 3.79
C THR A 23 -9.17 -8.82 3.12
N TYR A 24 -10.15 -8.90 2.23
CA TYR A 24 -10.43 -10.09 1.44
C TYR A 24 -9.19 -10.58 0.67
N LYS A 25 -8.53 -9.70 -0.09
CA LYS A 25 -7.30 -10.05 -0.82
C LYS A 25 -6.21 -10.57 0.11
N GLN A 26 -5.95 -9.86 1.21
CA GLN A 26 -4.92 -10.26 2.18
C GLN A 26 -5.18 -11.65 2.77
N ILE A 27 -6.43 -11.98 3.06
CA ILE A 27 -6.81 -13.30 3.59
C ILE A 27 -6.71 -14.37 2.52
N LYS A 28 -7.20 -14.10 1.30
CA LYS A 28 -7.14 -15.05 0.17
C LYS A 28 -5.69 -15.37 -0.19
N ASP A 29 -4.83 -14.35 -0.28
CA ASP A 29 -3.39 -14.51 -0.54
C ASP A 29 -2.70 -15.30 0.59
N HIS A 30 -3.03 -14.98 1.86
CA HIS A 30 -2.49 -15.71 3.01
C HIS A 30 -2.87 -17.19 2.99
N ASN A 31 -4.14 -17.48 2.67
CA ASN A 31 -4.70 -18.83 2.65
C ASN A 31 -4.24 -19.66 1.46
N ASN A 32 -3.82 -19.01 0.36
CA ASN A 32 -3.28 -19.67 -0.83
C ASN A 32 -1.79 -20.03 -0.69
N LYS A 33 -1.09 -19.43 0.29
CA LYS A 33 0.33 -19.73 0.53
C LYS A 33 0.48 -21.03 1.32
N SER A 34 1.26 -21.96 0.78
CA SER A 34 1.57 -23.24 1.45
C SER A 34 2.30 -23.01 2.78
N GLY A 35 2.01 -23.86 3.78
CA GLY A 35 2.57 -23.80 5.12
C GLY A 35 1.91 -22.79 6.07
N ASN A 36 0.98 -21.95 5.59
CA ASN A 36 0.23 -21.05 6.47
C ASN A 36 -0.97 -21.75 7.13
N SER A 37 -1.24 -21.41 8.39
CA SER A 37 -2.53 -21.69 9.02
C SER A 37 -3.65 -20.92 8.33
N ARG A 38 -4.80 -21.55 8.09
CA ARG A 38 -5.96 -20.88 7.48
C ARG A 38 -6.44 -19.73 8.36
N LYS A 39 -6.61 -18.55 7.77
CA LYS A 39 -7.31 -17.41 8.35
C LYS A 39 -8.77 -17.43 7.93
N THR A 40 -9.66 -17.23 8.89
CA THR A 40 -11.10 -17.09 8.68
C THR A 40 -11.52 -15.63 8.82
N TRP A 41 -12.60 -15.27 8.14
CA TRP A 41 -13.22 -13.96 8.28
C TRP A 41 -14.71 -14.06 7.95
N GLU A 42 -15.54 -13.47 8.79
CA GLU A 42 -17.01 -13.57 8.72
C GLU A 42 -17.61 -13.14 7.37
N TYR A 43 -16.96 -12.23 6.65
CA TYR A 43 -17.40 -11.76 5.32
C TYR A 43 -16.66 -12.44 4.17
N PHE A 44 -15.81 -13.45 4.44
CA PHE A 44 -14.97 -14.06 3.42
C PHE A 44 -15.81 -14.67 2.30
N ASP A 45 -16.75 -15.55 2.63
CA ASP A 45 -17.55 -16.27 1.64
C ASP A 45 -18.44 -15.32 0.83
N ALA A 46 -19.03 -14.32 1.49
CA ALA A 46 -19.81 -13.29 0.80
C ALA A 46 -18.95 -12.45 -0.16
N MET A 47 -17.71 -12.15 0.24
CA MET A 47 -16.75 -11.43 -0.60
C MET A 47 -16.16 -12.32 -1.70
N ASP A 48 -16.02 -13.63 -1.49
CA ASP A 48 -15.54 -14.58 -2.47
C ASP A 48 -16.62 -14.86 -3.54
N ALA A 49 -17.88 -15.03 -3.14
CA ALA A 49 -19.00 -15.12 -4.09
C ALA A 49 -19.11 -13.87 -4.96
N PHE A 50 -18.85 -12.68 -4.39
CA PHE A 50 -18.87 -11.44 -5.15
C PHE A 50 -17.59 -11.23 -5.97
N CYS A 51 -16.41 -11.40 -5.38
CA CYS A 51 -15.12 -10.98 -5.96
C CYS A 51 -14.26 -12.13 -6.52
N GLY A 52 -14.56 -13.38 -6.21
CA GLY A 52 -13.68 -14.53 -6.36
C GLY A 52 -13.21 -14.81 -7.78
N THR A 53 -14.06 -14.57 -8.78
CA THR A 53 -13.80 -14.82 -10.20
C THR A 53 -13.13 -13.67 -10.93
N LYS A 54 -12.80 -12.58 -10.22
CA LYS A 54 -12.35 -11.36 -10.88
C LYS A 54 -10.83 -11.30 -10.99
N PRO A 55 -10.29 -10.89 -12.15
CA PRO A 55 -8.85 -10.95 -12.45
C PRO A 55 -7.98 -10.08 -11.53
N TRP A 56 -8.54 -9.04 -10.88
CA TRP A 56 -7.77 -8.22 -9.94
C TRP A 56 -7.53 -8.90 -8.57
N VAL A 57 -8.21 -10.02 -8.31
CA VAL A 57 -8.05 -10.82 -7.08
C VAL A 57 -6.94 -11.84 -7.25
N GLU A 58 -6.73 -12.32 -8.48
CA GLU A 58 -5.63 -13.22 -8.78
C GLU A 58 -4.29 -12.49 -8.66
N PRO A 59 -3.26 -13.16 -8.10
CA PRO A 59 -1.93 -12.60 -8.05
C PRO A 59 -1.37 -12.48 -9.47
N THR A 60 -1.04 -11.25 -9.90
CA THR A 60 -0.46 -10.96 -11.23
C THR A 60 0.84 -11.73 -11.49
N ALA A 61 1.58 -12.07 -10.44
CA ALA A 61 2.70 -12.99 -10.50
C ALA A 61 2.79 -13.74 -9.17
N VAL A 62 3.01 -15.05 -9.24
CA VAL A 62 3.37 -15.87 -8.08
C VAL A 62 4.88 -16.02 -8.10
N ALA A 63 5.57 -15.37 -7.18
CA ALA A 63 7.01 -15.56 -7.00
C ALA A 63 7.25 -16.97 -6.44
N GLY A 64 7.49 -17.94 -7.33
CA GLY A 64 7.89 -19.30 -6.99
C GLY A 64 9.39 -19.48 -7.18
N SER A 65 9.99 -20.35 -6.37
CA SER A 65 11.38 -20.81 -6.54
C SER A 65 11.50 -21.94 -7.59
N ASN A 66 10.42 -22.32 -8.26
CA ASN A 66 10.46 -23.23 -9.41
C ASN A 66 10.71 -22.43 -10.69
N ILE A 67 11.97 -22.41 -11.13
CA ILE A 67 12.32 -22.07 -12.51
C ILE A 67 11.91 -23.27 -13.37
N ASN A 68 10.70 -23.26 -13.91
CA ASN A 68 10.44 -23.98 -15.15
C ASN A 68 10.74 -22.98 -16.26
N ASN A 69 11.92 -23.08 -16.87
CA ASN A 69 12.24 -22.39 -18.11
C ASN A 69 11.36 -22.99 -19.22
N ALA A 70 10.15 -22.48 -19.36
CA ALA A 70 9.41 -22.48 -20.61
C ALA A 70 9.13 -21.02 -20.92
N PHE A 71 10.11 -20.38 -21.56
CA PHE A 71 9.88 -19.14 -22.30
C PHE A 71 9.06 -19.54 -23.52
N ASP A 72 7.74 -19.48 -23.40
CA ASP A 72 6.89 -19.27 -24.58
C ASP A 72 6.78 -17.75 -24.75
N ASP A 73 7.56 -17.23 -25.69
CA ASP A 73 7.30 -15.95 -26.35
C ASP A 73 5.95 -16.08 -27.07
N ASP A 74 4.87 -15.61 -26.45
CA ASP A 74 3.61 -15.33 -27.15
C ASP A 74 3.22 -13.87 -26.86
N ASP A 75 3.72 -13.00 -27.74
CA ASP A 75 3.20 -11.65 -27.95
C ASP A 75 1.73 -11.76 -28.41
N ASN A 76 0.78 -11.60 -27.50
CA ASN A 76 -0.61 -11.31 -27.89
C ASN A 76 -1.27 -10.31 -26.94
N ASP A 77 -1.20 -9.04 -27.36
CA ASP A 77 -1.91 -7.89 -26.81
C ASP A 77 -3.43 -8.06 -26.97
N GLY A 78 -4.09 -8.44 -25.88
CA GLY A 78 -5.53 -8.61 -25.79
C GLY A 78 -6.18 -7.62 -24.83
N PHE A 79 -5.82 -6.32 -24.85
CA PHE A 79 -6.60 -5.31 -24.15
C PHE A 79 -7.73 -4.81 -25.05
N SER A 80 -8.96 -5.25 -24.78
CA SER A 80 -10.17 -4.67 -25.36
C SER A 80 -10.15 -3.14 -25.20
N GLU A 81 -10.12 -2.43 -26.33
CA GLU A 81 -10.07 -0.97 -26.42
C GLU A 81 -11.26 -0.33 -25.70
N ILE A 82 -11.02 0.12 -24.46
CA ILE A 82 -11.81 1.20 -23.88
C ILE A 82 -11.26 2.50 -24.49
N PRO A 83 -12.07 3.37 -25.11
CA PRO A 83 -11.57 4.58 -25.77
C PRO A 83 -10.90 5.50 -24.74
N LYS A 84 -9.56 5.45 -24.69
CA LYS A 84 -8.73 6.32 -23.87
C LYS A 84 -8.78 7.72 -24.49
N LYS A 85 -9.70 8.58 -24.03
CA LYS A 85 -9.60 10.02 -24.25
C LYS A 85 -8.24 10.48 -23.72
N LYS A 86 -7.33 10.83 -24.64
CA LYS A 86 -5.97 11.29 -24.37
C LYS A 86 -6.00 12.64 -23.65
N ILE A 87 -6.11 12.64 -22.31
CA ILE A 87 -5.75 13.80 -21.48
C ILE A 87 -4.28 13.60 -21.09
N LYS A 88 -3.37 13.94 -22.02
CA LYS A 88 -1.92 13.74 -21.83
C LYS A 88 -1.25 14.81 -20.95
N SER A 89 -1.95 15.90 -20.60
CA SER A 89 -1.36 17.04 -19.89
C SER A 89 -1.37 16.92 -18.36
N SER A 90 -2.13 16.00 -17.75
CA SER A 90 -2.28 15.92 -16.27
C SER A 90 -1.47 14.82 -15.60
N ALA A 91 -1.03 13.80 -16.34
CA ALA A 91 -0.33 12.63 -15.77
C ALA A 91 1.08 12.97 -15.27
N ALA A 92 1.79 13.87 -15.95
CA ALA A 92 3.12 14.32 -15.55
C ALA A 92 3.07 15.16 -14.26
N THR A 93 2.14 16.10 -14.17
CA THR A 93 1.92 16.92 -12.98
C THR A 93 1.56 16.09 -11.75
N TYR A 94 0.71 15.07 -11.91
CA TYR A 94 0.36 14.17 -10.82
C TYR A 94 1.56 13.34 -10.33
N LYS A 95 2.38 12.83 -11.25
CA LYS A 95 3.62 12.11 -10.89
C LYS A 95 4.59 13.02 -10.14
N GLN A 96 4.77 14.26 -10.58
CA GLN A 96 5.63 15.24 -9.92
C GLN A 96 5.17 15.50 -8.48
N LYS A 97 3.87 15.71 -8.29
CA LYS A 97 3.29 15.94 -6.96
C LYS A 97 3.52 14.77 -6.00
N ILE A 98 3.47 13.52 -6.49
CA ILE A 98 3.76 12.34 -5.66
C ILE A 98 5.24 12.31 -5.24
N LEU A 99 6.16 12.62 -6.16
CA LEU A 99 7.59 12.65 -5.86
C LEU A 99 7.91 13.73 -4.83
N GLU A 100 7.33 14.92 -4.98
CA GLU A 100 7.46 16.03 -4.04
C GLU A 100 6.95 15.64 -2.63
N TYR A 101 5.77 15.02 -2.52
CA TYR A 101 5.27 14.52 -1.24
C TYR A 101 6.18 13.47 -0.59
N ARG A 102 6.84 12.63 -1.40
CA ARG A 102 7.81 11.64 -0.89
C ARG A 102 9.07 12.32 -0.37
N GLN A 103 9.58 13.31 -1.08
CA GLN A 103 10.75 14.11 -0.69
C GLN A 103 10.47 14.89 0.61
N LEU A 104 9.36 15.63 0.66
CA LEU A 104 8.95 16.38 1.86
C LEU A 104 8.83 15.47 3.10
N ARG A 105 8.34 14.24 2.91
CA ARG A 105 8.27 13.25 4.01
C ARG A 105 9.65 12.74 4.43
N SER A 106 10.60 12.63 3.50
CA SER A 106 11.99 12.29 3.83
C SER A 106 12.64 13.41 4.61
N GLU A 107 12.59 14.63 4.09
CA GLU A 107 13.16 15.83 4.69
C GLU A 107 12.62 16.08 6.09
N LYS A 108 11.31 15.89 6.31
CA LYS A 108 10.72 16.04 7.65
C LYS A 108 11.29 15.03 8.65
N LYS A 109 11.58 13.80 8.22
CA LYS A 109 12.22 12.80 9.09
C LYS A 109 13.68 13.15 9.34
N ASP A 110 14.38 13.63 8.32
CA ASP A 110 15.79 14.01 8.41
C ASP A 110 15.95 15.23 9.32
N ALA A 111 15.05 16.22 9.24
CA ALA A 111 14.99 17.36 10.14
C ALA A 111 14.74 16.96 11.60
N GLN A 112 13.75 16.09 11.84
CA GLN A 112 13.50 15.55 13.18
C GLN A 112 14.70 14.78 13.74
N HIS A 113 15.41 14.04 12.87
CA HIS A 113 16.62 13.35 13.27
C HIS A 113 17.75 14.33 13.60
N ALA A 114 17.93 15.38 12.79
CA ALA A 114 18.92 16.43 13.03
C ALA A 114 18.68 17.17 14.36
N GLU A 115 17.44 17.59 14.64
CA GLU A 115 17.07 18.22 15.92
C GLU A 115 17.39 17.31 17.12
N LYS A 116 17.09 16.01 17.00
CA LYS A 116 17.42 15.04 18.04
C LYS A 116 18.94 14.91 18.24
N MET A 117 19.71 14.91 17.15
CA MET A 117 21.17 14.82 17.22
C MET A 117 21.80 16.08 17.84
N GLU A 118 21.21 17.25 17.61
CA GLU A 118 21.63 18.50 18.24
C GLU A 118 21.43 18.47 19.76
N LEU A 119 20.25 18.06 20.23
CA LEU A 119 19.99 17.89 21.67
C LEU A 119 20.95 16.89 22.33
N LEU A 120 21.26 15.79 21.64
CA LEU A 120 22.23 14.80 22.14
C LEU A 120 23.64 15.39 22.23
N LYS A 121 24.02 16.28 21.31
CA LYS A 121 25.29 16.97 21.34
C LYS A 121 25.37 17.95 22.52
N ASP A 122 24.29 18.67 22.79
CA ASP A 122 24.21 19.58 23.95
C ASP A 122 24.31 18.84 25.27
N ILE A 123 23.58 17.72 25.41
CA ILE A 123 23.67 16.85 26.59
C ILE A 123 25.11 16.33 26.75
N LYS A 124 25.73 15.87 25.66
CA LYS A 124 27.12 15.39 25.70
C LYS A 124 28.06 16.49 26.19
N ASN A 125 27.94 17.72 25.69
CA ASN A 125 28.78 18.83 26.09
C ASN A 125 28.57 19.20 27.58
N LEU A 126 27.33 19.18 28.05
CA LEU A 126 27.01 19.45 29.45
C LEU A 126 27.63 18.41 30.38
N LEU A 127 27.52 17.13 30.03
CA LEU A 127 28.15 16.04 30.78
C LEU A 127 29.67 16.19 30.82
N GLN A 128 30.28 16.52 29.67
CA GLN A 128 31.72 16.75 29.57
C GLN A 128 32.18 17.88 30.50
N HIS A 129 31.46 19.00 30.51
CA HIS A 129 31.75 20.12 31.40
C HIS A 129 31.58 19.79 32.88
N THR A 130 30.62 18.95 33.27
CA THR A 130 30.52 18.49 34.66
C THR A 130 31.69 17.60 35.06
N ILE A 131 32.13 16.70 34.17
CA ILE A 131 33.28 15.82 34.44
C ILE A 131 34.56 16.64 34.62
N GLU A 132 34.77 17.65 33.77
CA GLU A 132 35.95 18.55 33.84
C GLU A 132 35.97 19.47 35.07
N LYS A 133 34.84 19.62 35.78
CA LYS A 133 34.72 20.49 36.95
C LYS A 133 34.89 19.75 38.28
N ASP A 134 34.80 18.42 38.24
CA ASP A 134 34.98 17.54 39.39
C ASP A 134 36.42 16.97 39.50
N GLU A 135 37.30 17.27 38.53
CA GLU A 135 38.77 17.10 38.58
C GLU A 135 39.48 18.38 39.06
#